data_AF-A0A0H5RE59-F1
#
_entry.id   AF-A0A0H5RE59-F1
#
_cell.length_a   1.000
_cell.length_b   1.000
_cell.length_c   1.000
_cell.angle_alpha   90.00
_cell.angle_beta   90.00
_cell.angle_gamma   90.00
#
_symmetry.space_group_name_H-M   'P 1'
#
loop_
_entity.id
_entity.type
_entity.pdbx_description
1 polymer ?
#
loop_
_entity_poly.entity_id
_entity_poly.type
_entity_poly.pdbx_seq_one_letter_code
_entity_poly.pdbx_strand_id
1 'polypeptide(L)'
;MSSTVLARKEISFVYLSLATGTVLLAVDVMDFVATGSYRVPRITPFAWRQNLVMGHAISFYFFLAGFFYSSEARIHKLVQLSWVSFAINIVAFVLRQVYDIYYRDYHPAEYVT
;
A
#
# COMPACT_ATOMS: atom_id res chain seq x y z
N MET A 1 -20.22 -7.32 25.87
CA MET A 1 -19.86 -7.47 24.44
C MET A 1 -19.35 -8.88 24.22
N SER A 2 -19.95 -9.64 23.29
CA SER A 2 -19.63 -11.05 23.07
C SER A 2 -18.23 -11.22 22.44
N SER A 3 -17.40 -12.10 23.00
CA SER A 3 -16.03 -12.41 22.53
C SER A 3 -15.96 -12.81 21.05
N THR A 4 -17.04 -13.38 20.51
CA THR A 4 -17.17 -13.73 19.09
C THR A 4 -17.22 -12.53 18.13
N VAL A 5 -17.69 -11.36 18.61
CA VAL A 5 -17.75 -10.14 17.79
C VAL A 5 -16.37 -9.49 17.69
N LEU A 6 -15.58 -9.50 18.76
CA LEU A 6 -14.18 -9.05 18.76
C LEU A 6 -13.33 -9.91 17.81
N ALA A 7 -13.43 -11.24 17.91
CA ALA A 7 -12.71 -12.15 17.02
C ALA A 7 -13.07 -11.94 15.53
N ARG A 8 -14.34 -11.67 15.19
CA ARG A 8 -14.74 -11.36 13.80
C ARG A 8 -14.22 -10.01 13.30
N LYS A 9 -14.18 -8.99 14.17
CA LYS A 9 -13.64 -7.66 13.82
C LYS A 9 -12.14 -7.72 13.57
N GLU A 10 -11.41 -8.50 14.36
CA GLU A 10 -9.95 -8.64 14.28
C GLU A 10 -9.50 -9.48 13.05
N ILE A 11 -10.30 -10.46 12.63
CA ILE A 11 -10.08 -11.21 11.37
C ILE A 11 -10.17 -10.30 10.13
N SER A 12 -10.86 -9.16 10.22
CA SER A 12 -11.06 -8.26 9.09
C SER A 12 -9.78 -7.50 8.69
N PHE A 13 -8.78 -7.40 9.57
CA PHE A 13 -7.56 -6.63 9.30
C PHE A 13 -6.70 -7.21 8.17
N VAL A 14 -6.67 -8.55 7.99
CA VAL A 14 -5.94 -9.18 6.87
C VAL A 14 -6.54 -8.78 5.53
N TYR A 15 -7.87 -8.81 5.42
CA TYR A 15 -8.57 -8.40 4.19
C TYR A 15 -8.46 -6.90 3.93
N LEU A 16 -8.51 -6.07 4.98
CA LEU A 16 -8.27 -4.63 4.87
C LEU A 16 -6.87 -4.36 4.35
N SER A 17 -5.84 -4.99 4.94
CA SER A 17 -4.45 -4.88 4.50
C SER A 17 -4.25 -5.29 3.04
N LEU A 18 -4.91 -6.38 2.62
CA LEU A 18 -4.84 -6.87 1.26
C LEU A 18 -5.50 -5.89 0.28
N ALA A 19 -6.68 -5.38 0.63
CA ALA A 19 -7.41 -4.41 -0.18
C ALA A 19 -6.63 -3.10 -0.30
N THR A 20 -6.16 -2.54 0.82
CA THR A 20 -5.37 -1.29 0.82
C THR A 20 -4.06 -1.47 0.08
N GLY A 21 -3.34 -2.58 0.29
CA GLY A 21 -2.10 -2.88 -0.43
C GLY A 21 -2.30 -3.00 -1.94
N THR A 22 -3.40 -3.64 -2.37
CA THR A 22 -3.74 -3.76 -3.80
C THR A 22 -4.10 -2.41 -4.43
N VAL A 23 -4.86 -1.57 -3.71
CA VAL A 23 -5.19 -0.22 -4.17
C VAL A 23 -3.93 0.63 -4.30
N LEU A 24 -3.04 0.58 -3.31
CA LEU A 24 -1.76 1.30 -3.36
C LEU A 24 -0.89 0.83 -4.52
N LEU A 25 -0.78 -0.49 -4.74
CA LEU A 25 -0.07 -1.04 -5.89
C LEU A 25 -0.64 -0.54 -7.22
N ALA A 26 -1.97 -0.51 -7.36
CA ALA A 26 -2.62 -0.01 -8.56
C ALA A 26 -2.32 1.48 -8.79
N VAL A 27 -2.32 2.29 -7.72
CA VAL A 27 -1.94 3.70 -7.77
C VAL A 27 -0.47 3.85 -8.18
N ASP A 28 0.44 3.06 -7.62
CA ASP A 28 1.87 3.12 -7.96
C ASP A 28 2.13 2.75 -9.44
N VAL A 29 1.44 1.72 -9.94
CA VAL A 29 1.50 1.34 -11.36
C VAL A 29 0.93 2.46 -12.25
N MET A 30 -0.19 3.06 -11.86
CA MET A 30 -0.77 4.20 -12.58
C MET A 30 0.18 5.39 -12.62
N ASP A 31 0.79 5.76 -11.50
CA ASP A 31 1.77 6.84 -11.41
C ASP A 31 2.98 6.55 -12.33
N PHE A 32 3.48 5.31 -12.32
CA PHE A 32 4.59 4.90 -13.18
C PHE A 32 4.25 5.02 -14.68
N VAL A 33 3.08 4.53 -15.09
CA VAL A 33 2.60 4.61 -16.49
C VAL A 33 2.33 6.05 -16.90
N ALA A 34 1.71 6.85 -16.04
CA ALA A 34 1.42 8.26 -16.30
C ALA A 34 2.71 9.04 -16.58
N THR A 35 3.75 8.79 -15.80
CA THR A 35 5.07 9.42 -15.98
C THR A 35 5.78 8.95 -17.24
N GLY A 36 5.70 7.67 -17.60
CA GLY A 36 6.23 7.17 -18.88
C GLY A 36 5.50 7.72 -20.12
N SER A 37 4.25 8.18 -19.98
CA SER A 37 3.42 8.66 -21.10
C SER A 37 3.45 10.18 -21.32
N TYR A 38 4.34 10.93 -20.65
CA TYR A 38 4.39 12.41 -20.64
C TYR A 38 3.09 13.11 -20.22
N ARG A 39 2.11 12.38 -19.67
CA ARG A 39 0.85 12.92 -19.13
C ARG A 39 0.95 13.23 -17.64
N VAL A 40 2.10 13.73 -17.20
CA VAL A 40 2.30 14.08 -15.79
C VAL A 40 1.56 15.38 -15.50
N PRO A 41 0.60 15.41 -14.57
CA PRO A 41 0.05 16.65 -14.07
C PRO A 41 1.21 17.51 -13.55
N ARG A 42 1.24 18.78 -13.93
CA ARG A 42 2.35 19.74 -13.80
C ARG A 42 3.18 19.69 -12.51
N ILE A 43 2.65 19.19 -11.40
CA ILE A 43 3.35 18.98 -10.13
C ILE A 43 2.59 17.85 -9.42
N THR A 44 3.19 16.67 -9.19
CA THR A 44 2.63 15.76 -8.17
C THR A 44 2.91 16.43 -6.82
N PRO A 45 1.91 16.93 -6.08
CA PRO A 45 2.17 17.74 -4.90
C PRO A 45 2.98 16.95 -3.88
N PHE A 46 3.90 17.59 -3.14
CA PHE A 46 4.61 16.96 -2.03
C PHE A 46 3.64 16.23 -1.06
N ALA A 47 2.46 16.81 -0.84
CA ALA A 47 1.38 16.23 -0.06
C ALA A 47 0.86 14.88 -0.62
N TRP A 48 0.82 14.69 -1.95
CA TRP A 48 0.41 13.42 -2.56
C TRP A 48 1.38 12.29 -2.22
N ARG A 49 2.68 12.53 -2.38
CA ARG A 49 3.74 11.57 -2.02
C ARG A 49 3.65 11.19 -0.54
N GLN A 50 3.52 12.18 0.33
CA GLN A 50 3.39 11.96 1.78
C GLN A 50 2.13 11.15 2.15
N ASN A 51 1.00 11.44 1.51
CA ASN A 51 -0.25 10.71 1.71
C ASN A 51 -0.12 9.23 1.28
N LEU A 52 0.57 8.95 0.17
CA LEU A 52 0.80 7.57 -0.27
C LEU A 52 1.70 6.82 0.71
N VAL A 53 2.80 7.43 1.17
CA VAL A 53 3.67 6.82 2.19
C VAL A 53 2.90 6.55 3.49
N MET A 54 2.05 7.47 3.94
CA MET A 54 1.14 7.22 5.08
C MET A 54 0.16 6.08 4.78
N GLY A 55 -0.36 5.99 3.56
CA GLY A 55 -1.20 4.89 3.10
C GLY A 55 -0.52 3.53 3.25
N HIS A 56 0.74 3.39 2.83
CA HIS A 56 1.51 2.17 3.03
C HIS A 56 1.71 1.86 4.52
N ALA A 57 2.02 2.86 5.35
CA ALA A 57 2.18 2.66 6.79
C ALA A 57 0.90 2.12 7.45
N ILE A 58 -0.27 2.66 7.08
CA ILE A 58 -1.59 2.18 7.53
C ILE A 58 -1.81 0.73 7.05
N SER A 59 -1.49 0.45 5.80
CA SER A 59 -1.66 -0.89 5.23
C SER A 59 -0.76 -1.95 5.89
N PHE A 60 0.47 -1.58 6.24
CA PHE A 60 1.39 -2.42 7.03
C PHE A 60 0.91 -2.61 8.47
N TYR A 61 0.31 -1.58 9.08
CA TYR A 61 -0.32 -1.72 10.40
C TYR A 61 -1.46 -2.76 10.36
N PHE A 62 -2.33 -2.70 9.36
CA PHE A 62 -3.38 -3.71 9.19
C PHE A 62 -2.81 -5.11 8.95
N PHE A 63 -1.72 -5.24 8.19
CA PHE A 63 -1.03 -6.51 8.03
C PHE A 63 -0.53 -7.04 9.37
N LEU A 64 0.22 -6.25 10.13
CA LEU A 64 0.80 -6.66 11.41
C LEU A 64 -0.29 -7.09 12.40
N ALA A 65 -1.32 -6.26 12.56
CA ALA A 65 -2.45 -6.57 13.42
C ALA A 65 -3.12 -7.89 12.97
N GLY A 66 -3.49 -8.00 11.68
CA GLY A 66 -4.14 -9.19 11.14
C GLY A 66 -3.28 -10.45 11.25
N PHE A 67 -1.97 -10.35 11.06
CA PHE A 67 -1.02 -11.45 11.17
C PHE A 67 -0.92 -11.96 12.60
N PHE A 68 -0.76 -11.06 13.60
CA PHE A 68 -0.69 -11.46 15.00
C PHE A 68 -1.99 -12.13 15.46
N TYR A 69 -3.15 -11.53 15.17
CA TYR A 69 -4.44 -12.10 15.55
C TYR A 69 -4.70 -13.45 14.87
N SER A 70 -4.43 -13.57 13.56
CA SER A 70 -4.63 -14.85 12.85
C SER A 70 -3.68 -15.95 13.31
N SER A 71 -2.45 -15.58 13.70
CA SER A 71 -1.46 -16.50 14.27
C SER A 71 -1.86 -16.98 15.66
N GLU A 72 -2.31 -16.07 16.53
CA GLU A 72 -2.79 -16.39 17.88
C GLU A 72 -4.03 -17.29 17.83
N ALA A 73 -4.97 -16.99 16.94
CA ALA A 73 -6.16 -17.80 16.71
C ALA A 73 -5.88 -19.13 15.98
N ARG A 74 -4.63 -19.38 15.55
CA ARG A 74 -4.18 -20.58 14.82
C ARG A 74 -4.98 -20.86 13.53
N ILE A 75 -5.45 -19.80 12.86
CA ILE A 75 -6.21 -19.93 11.61
C ILE A 75 -5.23 -19.95 10.43
N HIS A 76 -4.69 -21.12 10.10
CA HIS A 76 -3.62 -21.28 9.10
C HIS A 76 -3.90 -20.60 7.75
N LYS A 77 -5.14 -20.65 7.25
CA LYS A 77 -5.52 -20.00 5.98
C LYS A 77 -5.35 -18.48 6.02
N LEU A 78 -5.68 -17.84 7.14
CA LEU A 78 -5.52 -16.39 7.30
C LEU A 78 -4.06 -15.99 7.47
N VAL A 79 -3.25 -16.83 8.12
CA VAL A 79 -1.80 -16.62 8.20
C VAL A 79 -1.18 -16.66 6.81
N GLN A 80 -1.54 -17.65 5.98
CA GLN A 80 -1.10 -17.71 4.58
C GLN A 80 -1.53 -16.48 3.78
N LEU A 81 -2.80 -16.06 3.93
CA LEU A 81 -3.30 -14.85 3.26
C LEU A 81 -2.57 -13.58 3.74
N SER A 82 -2.18 -13.53 5.00
CA SER A 82 -1.40 -12.40 5.55
C SER A 82 -0.03 -12.30 4.91
N TRP A 83 0.63 -13.42 4.62
CA TRP A 83 1.89 -13.44 3.86
C TRP A 83 1.71 -12.94 2.42
N VAL A 84 0.59 -13.30 1.76
CA VAL A 84 0.26 -12.77 0.44
C VAL A 84 0.04 -11.26 0.50
N SER A 85 -0.72 -10.78 1.50
CA SER A 85 -0.92 -9.35 1.74
C SER A 85 0.41 -8.61 1.97
N PHE A 86 1.31 -9.20 2.77
CA PHE A 86 2.63 -8.65 3.01
C PHE A 86 3.46 -8.51 1.74
N ALA A 87 3.49 -9.54 0.91
CA ALA A 87 4.19 -9.51 -0.37
C ALA A 87 3.67 -8.38 -1.27
N ILE A 88 2.35 -8.24 -1.39
CA ILE A 88 1.73 -7.16 -2.18
C ILE A 88 2.12 -5.78 -1.62
N ASN A 89 2.02 -5.59 -0.30
CA ASN A 89 2.36 -4.34 0.35
C ASN A 89 3.84 -3.96 0.21
N ILE A 90 4.74 -4.94 0.32
CA ILE A 90 6.17 -4.72 0.07
C ILE A 90 6.42 -4.34 -1.37
N VAL A 91 5.84 -5.07 -2.33
CA VAL A 91 6.04 -4.78 -3.76
C VAL A 91 5.56 -3.37 -4.10
N ALA A 92 4.37 -2.99 -3.61
CA ALA A 92 3.84 -1.65 -3.77
C ALA A 92 4.78 -0.60 -3.16
N PHE A 93 5.16 -0.79 -1.90
CA PHE A 93 6.05 0.16 -1.21
C PHE A 93 7.41 0.30 -1.89
N VAL A 94 8.03 -0.80 -2.32
CA VAL A 94 9.30 -0.78 -3.06
C VAL A 94 9.14 -0.05 -4.39
N LEU A 95 8.08 -0.33 -5.14
CA LEU A 95 7.77 0.35 -6.39
C LEU A 95 7.63 1.87 -6.17
N ARG A 96 6.95 2.27 -5.08
CA ARG A 96 6.83 3.67 -4.67
C ARG A 96 8.18 4.30 -4.35
N GLN A 97 9.03 3.64 -3.57
CA GLN A 97 10.37 4.16 -3.25
C GLN A 97 11.23 4.29 -4.50
N VAL A 98 11.19 3.32 -5.40
CA VAL A 98 11.88 3.38 -6.71
C VAL A 98 11.36 4.58 -7.50
N TYR A 99 10.04 4.75 -7.61
CA TYR A 99 9.46 5.90 -8.30
C TYR A 99 9.94 7.22 -7.69
N ASP A 100 9.87 7.37 -6.35
CA ASP A 100 10.26 8.60 -5.66
C ASP A 100 11.77 8.90 -5.78
N ILE A 101 12.63 7.88 -5.93
CA ILE A 101 14.08 8.04 -6.18
C ILE A 101 14.34 8.44 -7.63
N TYR A 102 13.82 7.70 -8.60
CA TYR A 102 14.11 7.93 -10.02
C TYR A 102 13.51 9.23 -10.55
N TYR A 103 12.35 9.63 -10.02
CA TYR A 103 11.64 10.84 -10.43
C TYR A 103 11.72 11.96 -9.38
N ARG A 104 12.70 11.89 -8.47
CA ARG A 104 12.90 12.89 -7.41
C ARG A 104 13.03 14.31 -7.98
N ASP A 105 13.85 14.42 -9.03
CA ASP A 105 14.21 15.67 -9.69
C ASP A 105 13.47 15.87 -11.03
N TYR A 106 12.52 14.98 -11.34
CA TYR A 106 11.74 15.10 -12.57
C TYR A 106 10.69 16.21 -12.41
N HIS A 107 11.06 17.40 -12.91
CA HIS A 107 10.21 18.58 -13.01
C HIS A 107 9.75 18.76 -14.46
N PRO A 108 8.64 18.15 -14.90
CA PRO A 108 8.20 18.23 -16.29
C PRO A 108 7.92 19.67 -16.76
N ALA A 109 7.75 20.61 -15.84
CA ALA A 109 7.56 22.03 -16.13
C ALA A 109 8.80 22.75 -16.73
N GLU A 110 10.01 22.21 -16.55
CA GLU A 110 11.25 22.83 -17.05
C GLU A 110 11.64 22.39 -18.47
N TYR A 111 11.04 21.29 -18.95
CA TYR A 111 11.39 20.66 -20.24
C TYR A 111 10.36 20.91 -21.34
N VAL A 112 9.30 21.68 -21.06
CA VAL A 112 8.35 22.18 -22.05
C VAL A 112 8.68 23.65 -22.33
N THR A 113 9.68 23.87 -23.18
CA THR A 113 9.94 25.13 -23.88
C THR A 113 9.64 25.00 -25.36
#